data_AF-A0A7C6FKQ7-F1
#
_entry.id   AF-A0A7C6FKQ7-F1
#
_cell.length_a   1.000
_cell.length_b   1.000
_cell.length_c   1.000
_cell.angle_alpha   90.00
_cell.angle_beta   90.00
_cell.angle_gamma   90.00
#
_symmetry.space_group_name_H-M   'P 1'
#
loop_
_entity.id
_entity.type
_entity.pdbx_description
1 polymer ?
#
loop_
_entity_poly.entity_id
_entity_poly.type
_entity_poly.pdbx_seq_one_letter_code
_entity_poly.pdbx_strand_id
1 'polypeptide(L)'
;KVEDMVEKPDPGEAPSDLAIIGRYILTPSIFEAIEKVSPGKGGEIQLTDSIRSLLKKEEIYAYEFQGTYYGVGDKIGFLKANVAYALKRKDIGDELKGFLKQIIEEEK
;
A
#
# COMPACT_ATOMS: atom_id res chain seq x y z
N LYS A 1 -11.92 -11.47 9.45
CA LYS A 1 -10.77 -12.20 10.03
C LYS A 1 -9.88 -12.62 8.87
N VAL A 2 -8.56 -12.50 9.01
CA VAL A 2 -7.60 -12.90 7.97
C VAL A 2 -7.26 -14.37 8.16
N GLU A 3 -7.32 -15.15 7.09
CA GLU A 3 -6.96 -16.59 7.10
C GLU A 3 -5.55 -16.82 6.55
N ASP A 4 -5.12 -16.01 5.57
CA ASP A 4 -3.75 -16.02 5.04
C ASP A 4 -3.36 -14.65 4.47
N MET A 5 -2.06 -14.42 4.30
CA MET A 5 -1.50 -13.26 3.59
C MET A 5 -0.16 -13.61 2.95
N VAL A 6 0.13 -12.96 1.81
CA VAL A 6 1.32 -13.27 1.00
C VAL A 6 2.00 -11.97 0.58
N GLU A 7 3.32 -11.89 0.75
CA GLU A 7 4.13 -10.75 0.29
C GLU A 7 4.28 -10.78 -1.23
N LYS A 8 3.70 -9.79 -1.92
CA LYS A 8 3.82 -9.59 -3.37
C LYS A 8 3.59 -10.89 -4.17
N PRO A 9 2.38 -11.48 -4.13
CA PRO A 9 2.08 -12.69 -4.89
C PRO A 9 2.32 -12.47 -6.39
N ASP A 10 2.63 -13.54 -7.12
CA ASP A 10 2.73 -13.47 -8.57
C ASP A 10 1.34 -13.28 -9.19
N PRO A 11 1.23 -12.70 -10.41
CA PRO A 11 -0.05 -12.51 -11.07
C PRO A 11 -0.82 -13.83 -11.20
N GLY A 12 -2.04 -13.86 -10.67
CA GLY A 12 -2.89 -15.07 -10.65
C GLY A 12 -2.79 -15.91 -9.37
N GLU A 13 -1.82 -15.64 -8.49
CA GLU A 13 -1.66 -16.31 -7.20
C GLU A 13 -2.19 -15.49 -6.01
N ALA A 14 -2.69 -14.28 -6.26
CA ALA A 14 -3.23 -13.42 -5.23
C ALA A 14 -4.48 -14.06 -4.59
N PRO A 15 -4.52 -14.25 -3.26
CA PRO A 15 -5.64 -14.91 -2.59
C PRO A 15 -6.91 -14.04 -2.54
N SER A 16 -6.79 -12.73 -2.80
CA SER A 16 -7.89 -11.77 -2.89
C SER A 16 -7.42 -10.50 -3.62
N ASP A 17 -8.32 -9.53 -3.76
CA ASP A 17 -8.04 -8.17 -4.25
C ASP A 17 -7.68 -7.17 -3.14
N LEU A 18 -7.55 -7.62 -1.89
CA LEU A 18 -7.15 -6.78 -0.75
C LEU A 18 -5.63 -6.69 -0.63
N ALA A 19 -5.11 -5.45 -0.65
CA ALA A 19 -3.69 -5.16 -0.50
C ALA A 19 -3.36 -4.50 0.86
N ILE A 20 -2.18 -4.81 1.39
CA ILE A 20 -1.68 -4.24 2.65
C ILE A 20 -1.06 -2.86 2.39
N ILE A 21 -1.59 -1.81 3.03
CA ILE A 21 -1.22 -0.39 2.79
C ILE A 21 -0.18 0.19 3.77
N GLY A 22 0.56 -0.66 4.47
CA GLY A 22 1.64 -0.23 5.36
C GLY A 22 1.16 0.49 6.63
N ARG A 23 0.01 0.08 7.18
CA ARG A 23 -0.52 0.55 8.48
C ARG A 23 -0.85 -0.67 9.33
N TYR A 24 -0.25 -0.75 10.51
CA TYR A 24 -0.34 -1.92 11.36
C TYR A 24 -0.52 -1.48 12.82
N ILE A 25 -1.33 -2.24 13.54
CA ILE A 25 -1.36 -2.24 15.00
C ILE A 25 -1.00 -3.67 15.38
N LEU A 26 0.21 -3.86 15.90
CA LEU A 26 0.79 -5.18 16.15
C LEU A 26 0.96 -5.37 17.65
N THR A 27 0.63 -6.57 18.13
CA THR A 27 0.91 -6.97 19.50
C THR A 27 2.43 -7.19 19.66
N PRO A 28 2.98 -7.17 20.90
CA PRO A 28 4.40 -7.42 21.12
C PRO A 28 4.91 -8.77 20.62
N SER A 29 4.04 -9.76 20.37
CA SER A 29 4.41 -11.07 19.83
C SER A 29 5.09 -10.98 18.46
N ILE A 30 4.91 -9.86 17.74
CA ILE A 30 5.57 -9.59 16.47
C ILE A 30 7.09 -9.61 16.55
N PHE A 31 7.69 -9.16 17.65
CA PHE A 31 9.15 -9.12 17.76
C PHE A 31 9.74 -10.54 17.76
N GLU A 32 9.13 -11.46 18.51
CA GLU A 32 9.52 -12.88 18.51
C GLU A 32 9.29 -13.52 17.13
N ALA A 33 8.22 -13.14 16.43
CA ALA A 33 7.96 -13.62 15.07
C ALA A 33 9.05 -13.16 14.09
N ILE A 34 9.41 -11.87 14.11
CA ILE A 34 10.46 -11.29 13.25
C ILE A 34 11.80 -11.99 13.48
N GLU A 35 12.17 -12.26 14.72
CA GLU A 35 13.43 -12.95 15.06
C GLU A 35 13.52 -14.38 14.50
N LYS A 36 12.39 -15.04 14.26
CA LYS A 36 12.31 -16.45 13.86
C LYS A 36 12.09 -16.65 12.36
N VAL A 37 11.65 -15.63 11.65
CA VAL A 37 11.37 -15.72 10.22
C VAL A 37 12.69 -15.74 9.45
N SER A 38 12.80 -16.66 8.49
CA SER A 38 13.91 -16.68 7.54
C SER A 38 13.71 -15.63 6.45
N PRO A 39 14.77 -15.14 5.79
CA PRO A 39 14.64 -14.24 4.66
C PRO A 39 13.71 -14.78 3.57
N GLY A 40 12.75 -13.95 3.15
CA GLY A 40 11.73 -14.26 2.16
C GLY A 40 12.06 -13.63 0.80
N LYS A 41 11.06 -12.96 0.21
CA LYS A 41 11.20 -12.33 -1.11
C LYS A 41 12.32 -11.28 -1.09
N GLY A 42 13.19 -11.34 -2.09
CA GLY A 42 14.35 -10.45 -2.21
C GLY A 42 15.49 -10.73 -1.22
N GLY A 43 15.42 -11.82 -0.43
CA GLY A 43 16.42 -12.10 0.60
C GLY A 43 16.29 -11.21 1.84
N GLU A 44 15.14 -10.58 2.03
CA GLU A 44 14.84 -9.70 3.17
C GLU A 44 13.98 -10.40 4.21
N ILE A 45 14.06 -9.96 5.47
CA ILE A 45 13.11 -10.33 6.52
C ILE A 45 11.82 -9.55 6.27
N GLN A 46 10.78 -10.23 5.77
CA GLN A 46 9.52 -9.61 5.44
C GLN A 46 8.60 -9.55 6.67
N LEU A 47 8.07 -8.37 6.96
CA LEU A 47 7.10 -8.19 8.03
C LEU A 47 5.81 -9.01 7.76
N THR A 48 5.40 -9.11 6.50
CA THR A 48 4.25 -9.90 6.06
C THR A 48 4.39 -11.38 6.45
N ASP A 49 5.57 -11.97 6.26
CA ASP A 49 5.84 -13.37 6.64
C ASP A 49 5.83 -13.55 8.17
N SER A 50 6.31 -12.53 8.91
CA SER A 50 6.26 -12.52 10.37
C SER A 50 4.83 -12.49 10.89
N ILE A 51 3.99 -11.59 10.35
CA ILE A 51 2.56 -11.50 10.69
C ILE A 51 1.83 -12.79 10.30
N ARG A 52 2.11 -13.34 9.11
CA ARG A 52 1.56 -14.61 8.65
C ARG A 52 1.86 -15.76 9.62
N SER A 53 3.06 -15.79 10.21
CA SER A 53 3.42 -16.81 11.20
C SER A 53 2.58 -16.73 12.50
N LEU A 54 2.12 -15.53 12.86
CA LEU A 54 1.28 -15.28 14.03
C LEU A 54 -0.17 -15.72 13.85
N LEU A 55 -0.66 -15.88 12.61
CA LEU A 55 -2.02 -16.39 12.33
C LEU A 55 -2.31 -17.75 13.00
N LYS A 56 -1.27 -18.52 13.31
CA LYS A 56 -1.38 -19.81 14.02
C LYS A 56 -1.57 -19.68 15.53
N LYS A 57 -1.31 -18.50 16.09
CA LYS A 57 -1.26 -18.24 17.54
C LYS A 57 -2.30 -17.22 18.01
N GLU A 58 -2.64 -16.25 17.17
CA GLU A 58 -3.56 -15.16 17.50
C GLU A 58 -4.46 -14.80 16.30
N GLU A 59 -5.61 -14.20 16.59
CA GLU A 59 -6.52 -13.72 15.56
C GLU A 59 -6.05 -12.38 14.99
N ILE A 60 -5.96 -12.31 13.66
CA ILE A 60 -5.59 -11.08 12.94
C ILE A 60 -6.79 -10.62 12.10
N TYR A 61 -7.01 -9.31 12.08
CA TYR A 61 -8.10 -8.67 11.36
C TYR A 61 -7.55 -7.67 10.35
N ALA A 62 -8.08 -7.72 9.14
CA ALA A 62 -7.86 -6.68 8.14
C ALA A 62 -8.90 -5.57 8.35
N TYR A 63 -8.45 -4.32 8.31
CA TYR A 63 -9.32 -3.16 8.26
C TYR A 63 -9.30 -2.60 6.84
N GLU A 64 -10.45 -2.63 6.17
CA GLU A 64 -10.61 -2.07 4.84
C GLU A 64 -10.73 -0.54 4.93
N PHE A 65 -9.64 0.15 4.61
CA PHE A 65 -9.58 1.60 4.65
C PHE A 65 -10.56 2.23 3.64
N GLN A 66 -11.46 3.08 4.15
CA GLN A 66 -12.39 3.85 3.34
C GLN A 66 -11.77 5.22 3.00
N GLY A 67 -11.19 5.33 1.80
CA GLY A 67 -10.62 6.58 1.31
C GLY A 67 -9.77 6.40 0.06
N THR A 68 -9.09 7.47 -0.37
CA THR A 68 -8.18 7.41 -1.52
C THR A 68 -6.76 7.16 -1.04
N TYR A 69 -6.21 6.01 -1.42
CA TYR A 69 -4.80 5.70 -1.24
C TYR A 69 -3.98 6.21 -2.43
N TYR A 70 -2.88 6.90 -2.14
CA TYR A 70 -1.87 7.26 -3.13
C TYR A 70 -0.55 6.58 -2.75
N GLY A 71 -0.17 5.53 -3.48
CA GLY A 71 1.17 4.96 -3.37
C GLY A 71 2.18 5.95 -3.90
N VAL A 72 3.16 6.37 -3.09
CA VAL A 72 4.20 7.33 -3.50
C VAL A 72 5.57 6.66 -3.70
N GLY A 73 5.62 5.33 -3.67
CA GLY A 73 6.83 4.55 -3.88
C GLY A 73 7.25 4.43 -5.35
N ASP A 74 6.34 4.71 -6.29
CA ASP A 74 6.62 4.73 -7.72
C ASP A 74 6.41 6.14 -8.31
N LYS A 75 7.04 6.41 -9.47
CA LYS A 75 7.05 7.73 -10.10
C LYS A 75 5.65 8.22 -10.48
N ILE A 76 4.80 7.34 -11.01
CA ILE A 76 3.46 7.71 -11.45
C ILE A 76 2.55 7.95 -10.26
N GLY A 77 2.61 7.07 -9.25
CA GLY A 77 1.89 7.24 -8.00
C GLY A 77 2.25 8.54 -7.27
N PHE A 78 3.54 8.89 -7.23
CA PHE A 78 4.01 10.17 -6.69
C PHE A 78 3.42 11.38 -7.44
N LEU A 79 3.44 11.38 -8.78
CA LEU A 79 2.85 12.47 -9.57
C LEU A 79 1.33 12.56 -9.38
N LYS A 80 0.62 11.42 -9.36
CA LYS A 80 -0.82 11.36 -9.08
C LYS A 80 -1.15 11.98 -7.73
N ALA A 81 -0.38 11.66 -6.69
CA ALA A 81 -0.56 12.23 -5.36
C ALA A 81 -0.43 13.77 -5.40
N ASN A 82 0.68 14.27 -5.98
CA ASN A 82 0.93 15.70 -6.07
C ASN A 82 -0.19 16.45 -6.81
N VAL A 83 -0.58 15.97 -7.99
CA VAL A 83 -1.66 16.56 -8.78
C VAL A 83 -2.97 16.54 -8.00
N ALA A 84 -3.34 15.41 -7.40
CA ALA A 84 -4.61 15.29 -6.69
C ALA A 84 -4.71 16.21 -5.47
N TYR A 85 -3.61 16.40 -4.73
CA TYR A 85 -3.57 17.32 -3.59
C TYR A 85 -3.50 18.79 -4.04
N ALA A 86 -2.73 19.10 -5.10
CA ALA A 86 -2.65 20.46 -5.63
C ALA A 86 -3.98 20.95 -6.19
N LEU A 87 -4.75 20.09 -6.88
CA LEU A 87 -6.08 20.42 -7.40
C LEU A 87 -7.11 20.72 -6.30
N LYS A 88 -6.87 20.29 -5.05
CA LYS A 88 -7.74 20.60 -3.90
C LYS A 88 -7.40 21.93 -3.22
N ARG A 89 -6.27 22.55 -3.57
CA ARG A 89 -5.80 23.78 -2.94
C ARG A 89 -6.45 25.01 -3.58
N LYS A 90 -6.95 25.92 -2.74
CA LYS A 90 -7.63 27.15 -3.20
C LYS A 90 -6.70 28.14 -3.90
N ASP A 91 -5.40 28.10 -3.59
CA ASP A 91 -4.42 29.07 -4.08
C ASP A 91 -3.76 28.66 -5.40
N ILE A 92 -3.78 27.38 -5.77
CA ILE A 92 -3.11 26.86 -6.98
C ILE A 92 -3.97 25.93 -7.83
N GLY A 93 -5.10 25.43 -7.31
CA GLY A 93 -5.86 24.34 -7.92
C GLY A 93 -6.48 24.72 -9.27
N ASP A 94 -7.05 25.92 -9.39
CA ASP A 94 -7.70 26.38 -10.63
C ASP A 94 -6.67 26.64 -11.73
N GLU A 95 -5.53 27.25 -11.40
CA GLU A 95 -4.43 27.49 -12.35
C GLU A 95 -3.85 26.16 -12.88
N LEU A 96 -3.53 25.22 -11.97
CA LEU A 96 -3.03 23.90 -12.35
C LEU A 96 -4.03 23.14 -13.21
N LYS A 97 -5.33 23.21 -12.89
CA LYS A 97 -6.38 22.56 -13.69
C LYS A 97 -6.44 23.12 -15.11
N GLY A 98 -6.27 24.43 -15.27
CA GLY A 98 -6.20 25.08 -16.59
C GLY A 98 -5.00 24.55 -17.39
N PHE A 99 -3.82 24.56 -16.79
CA PHE A 99 -2.59 24.06 -17.41
C PHE A 99 -2.69 22.59 -17.84
N LEU A 100 -3.22 21.71 -16.99
CA LEU A 100 -3.37 20.29 -17.33
C LEU A 100 -4.32 20.05 -18.52
N LYS A 101 -5.39 20.83 -18.64
CA LYS A 101 -6.30 20.75 -19.80
C LYS A 101 -5.60 21.17 -21.09
N GLN A 102 -4.83 22.27 -21.04
CA GLN A 102 -4.08 22.76 -22.17
C GLN A 102 -3.11 21.69 -22.72
N ILE A 103 -2.32 21.04 -21.85
CA ILE A 103 -1.40 19.98 -22.28
C ILE A 103 -2.14 18.83 -22.98
N ILE A 104 -3.27 18.39 -22.41
CA ILE A 104 -4.05 17.26 -22.98
C ILE A 104 -4.68 17.63 -24.33
N GLU A 105 -5.02 18.90 -24.54
CA GLU A 105 -5.55 19.39 -25.82
C GLU A 105 -4.45 19.56 -26.88
N GLU A 106 -3.25 19.98 -26.50
CA GLU A 106 -2.09 20.12 -27.40
C GLU A 106 -1.51 18.78 -27.86
N GLU A 107 -1.70 17.69 -27.10
CA GLU A 107 -1.28 16.33 -27.48
C GLU A 107 -2.29 15.60 -28.40
N LYS A 108 -3.44 16.22 -28.74
CA LYS A 108 -4.41 15.67 -29.70
C LYS A 108 -4.16 16.16 -31.13
#